data_AF-A0A0C3CWA2-F1
#
_entry.id   AF-A0A0C3CWA2-F1
#
_cell.length_a   1.000
_cell.length_b   1.000
_cell.length_c   1.000
_cell.angle_alpha   90.00
_cell.angle_beta   90.00
_cell.angle_gamma   90.00
#
_symmetry.space_group_name_H-M   'P 1'
#
loop_
_entity.id
_entity.type
_entity.pdbx_description
1 polymer ?
#
loop_
_entity_poly.entity_id
_entity_poly.type
_entity_poly.pdbx_seq_one_letter_code
_entity_poly.pdbx_strand_id
1 'polypeptide(L)'
;MIFSTLTFLLCLFGVANAHFRLLYPLPRGNFVADDEPKFCGGYTDVTTNRTTFPLSGGFFSIRAGHPNWTGGVLISTVANPNSFDNFTVNGVDQLVHPYAKQADTGTFCIPLNISAAGIAGATDGANVTIQVVFDGGDGNLYQCADLTLSANLTSPPSDVTCSNVTTTPTPTSAGTSPTGSTAGALGSAHGLSAVTALVLGLVGVAAASL
;
A
#
# COMPACT_ATOMS: atom_id res chain seq x y z
N MET A 1 -49.57 24.95 -9.77
CA MET A 1 -48.49 24.29 -10.54
C MET A 1 -47.35 24.04 -9.57
N ILE A 2 -47.21 22.82 -9.07
CA ILE A 2 -46.21 22.46 -8.06
C ILE A 2 -44.97 22.00 -8.83
N PHE A 3 -43.92 22.83 -8.83
CA PHE A 3 -42.63 22.46 -9.38
C PHE A 3 -41.94 21.53 -8.38
N SER A 4 -41.98 20.23 -8.67
CA SER A 4 -41.27 19.20 -7.93
C SER A 4 -39.78 19.29 -8.27
N THR A 5 -38.98 19.93 -7.42
CA THR A 5 -37.52 19.95 -7.54
C THR A 5 -36.95 18.59 -7.17
N LEU A 6 -36.53 17.82 -8.17
CA LEU A 6 -35.83 16.55 -8.01
C LEU A 6 -34.36 16.83 -7.63
N THR A 7 -34.02 16.73 -6.34
CA THR A 7 -32.64 16.82 -5.85
C THR A 7 -31.93 15.50 -6.11
N PHE A 8 -31.02 15.47 -7.09
CA PHE A 8 -30.18 14.30 -7.37
C PHE A 8 -29.00 14.30 -6.39
N LEU A 9 -29.07 13.47 -5.35
CA LEU A 9 -27.98 13.29 -4.38
C LEU A 9 -26.92 12.36 -5.00
N LEU A 10 -25.91 12.94 -5.62
CA LEU A 10 -24.79 12.19 -6.20
C LEU A 10 -23.88 11.69 -5.07
N CYS A 11 -24.10 10.46 -4.61
CA CYS A 11 -23.17 9.78 -3.69
C CYS A 11 -21.85 9.54 -4.41
N LEU A 12 -20.84 10.36 -4.12
CA LEU A 12 -19.45 10.07 -4.44
C LEU A 12 -19.00 8.91 -3.55
N PHE A 13 -19.11 7.69 -4.05
CA PHE A 13 -18.41 6.55 -3.46
C PHE A 13 -16.92 6.72 -3.77
N GLY A 14 -16.17 7.27 -2.82
CA GLY A 14 -14.71 7.21 -2.87
C GLY A 14 -14.29 5.76 -2.66
N VAL A 15 -13.74 5.12 -3.70
CA VAL A 15 -13.04 3.85 -3.55
C VAL A 15 -11.73 4.16 -2.82
N ALA A 16 -11.68 3.83 -1.54
CA ALA A 16 -10.47 3.90 -0.75
C ALA A 16 -9.62 2.66 -1.08
N ASN A 17 -8.43 2.87 -1.65
CA ASN A 17 -7.56 1.79 -2.12
C ASN A 17 -6.55 1.41 -1.01
N ALA A 18 -6.63 0.18 -0.53
CA ALA A 18 -5.92 -0.38 0.63
C ALA A 18 -4.53 -0.91 0.29
N HIS A 19 -3.74 -0.07 -0.37
CA HIS A 19 -2.41 -0.42 -0.88
C HIS A 19 -1.30 -0.41 0.18
N PHE A 20 -0.18 -1.06 -0.14
CA PHE A 20 1.03 -1.01 0.68
C PHE A 20 2.26 -0.60 -0.12
N ARG A 21 3.39 -0.37 0.56
CA ARG A 21 4.69 -0.15 -0.06
C ARG A 21 5.72 -1.00 0.63
N LEU A 22 6.46 -1.81 -0.12
CA LEU A 22 7.66 -2.44 0.41
C LEU A 22 8.75 -1.35 0.52
N LEU A 23 9.34 -1.21 1.71
CA LEU A 23 10.38 -0.23 2.01
C LEU A 23 11.76 -0.90 2.12
N TYR A 24 11.79 -2.11 2.66
CA TYR A 24 12.99 -2.94 2.76
C TYR A 24 12.59 -4.42 2.77
N PRO A 25 13.34 -5.34 2.12
CA PRO A 25 14.46 -5.11 1.21
C PRO A 25 14.09 -4.25 -0.01
N LEU A 26 15.08 -3.92 -0.84
CA LEU A 26 14.85 -3.06 -2.01
C LEU A 26 13.77 -3.69 -2.92
N PRO A 27 12.65 -3.00 -3.18
CA PRO A 27 11.62 -3.52 -4.07
C PRO A 27 12.13 -3.67 -5.49
N ARG A 28 11.58 -4.64 -6.22
CA ARG A 28 11.94 -4.93 -7.62
C ARG A 28 11.75 -3.72 -8.55
N GLY A 29 10.79 -2.86 -8.23
CA GLY A 29 10.54 -1.64 -8.99
C GLY A 29 9.84 -0.57 -8.17
N ASN A 30 9.54 0.55 -8.82
CA ASN A 30 8.84 1.66 -8.19
C ASN A 30 7.40 1.25 -7.84
N PHE A 31 6.88 1.78 -6.74
CA PHE A 31 5.48 1.55 -6.40
C PHE A 31 4.54 2.22 -7.43
N VAL A 32 3.69 1.42 -8.06
CA VAL A 32 2.57 1.86 -8.90
C VAL A 32 1.31 1.18 -8.38
N ALA A 33 0.39 1.98 -7.82
CA ALA A 33 -0.77 1.45 -7.12
C ALA A 33 -1.60 0.49 -7.99
N ASP A 34 -1.98 0.95 -9.19
CA ASP A 34 -2.82 0.19 -10.12
C ASP A 34 -2.18 -1.14 -10.61
N ASP A 35 -0.86 -1.28 -10.49
CA ASP A 35 -0.14 -2.49 -10.86
C ASP A 35 0.07 -3.45 -9.69
N GLU A 36 -0.18 -3.02 -8.46
CA GLU A 36 0.02 -3.82 -7.25
C GLU A 36 -0.77 -5.15 -7.23
N PRO A 37 -1.98 -5.26 -7.83
CA PRO A 37 -2.67 -6.55 -7.97
C PRO A 37 -2.00 -7.53 -8.94
N LYS A 38 -1.04 -7.07 -9.77
CA LYS A 38 -0.32 -7.91 -10.73
C LYS A 38 0.85 -8.63 -10.05
N PHE A 39 1.35 -9.69 -10.67
CA PHE A 39 2.55 -10.38 -10.21
C PHE A 39 3.70 -9.39 -9.95
N CYS A 40 4.22 -9.40 -8.71
CA CYS A 40 5.29 -8.51 -8.26
C CYS A 40 5.05 -7.02 -8.55
N GLY A 41 3.80 -6.55 -8.52
CA GLY A 41 3.46 -5.16 -8.82
C GLY A 41 3.68 -4.78 -10.28
N GLY A 42 3.54 -5.76 -11.20
CA GLY A 42 3.76 -5.58 -12.63
C GLY A 42 5.21 -5.81 -13.08
N TYR A 43 6.16 -6.03 -12.17
CA TYR A 43 7.56 -6.25 -12.48
C TYR A 43 7.88 -7.75 -12.62
N THR A 44 7.79 -8.29 -13.84
CA THR A 44 7.97 -9.72 -14.11
C THR A 44 9.42 -10.20 -14.05
N ASP A 45 10.37 -9.35 -14.42
CA ASP A 45 11.79 -9.71 -14.50
C ASP A 45 12.53 -9.40 -13.19
N VAL A 46 13.43 -10.30 -12.80
CA VAL A 46 14.30 -10.08 -11.64
C VAL A 46 15.22 -8.87 -11.83
N THR A 47 15.57 -8.21 -10.74
CA THR A 47 16.61 -7.19 -10.77
C THR A 47 18.02 -7.78 -10.74
N THR A 48 18.99 -6.98 -11.17
CA THR A 48 20.42 -7.28 -11.03
C THR A 48 21.01 -6.74 -9.72
N ASN A 49 20.39 -5.72 -9.12
CA ASN A 49 20.76 -5.10 -7.85
C ASN A 49 20.05 -5.76 -6.66
N ARG A 50 20.33 -7.06 -6.46
CA ARG A 50 19.76 -7.85 -5.36
C ARG A 50 20.20 -7.34 -3.99
N THR A 51 19.31 -7.40 -3.01
CA THR A 51 19.67 -7.07 -1.62
C THR A 51 20.34 -8.26 -0.96
N THR A 52 21.55 -8.10 -0.43
CA THR A 52 22.15 -9.12 0.45
C THR A 52 21.32 -9.22 1.72
N PHE A 53 20.83 -10.42 2.04
CA PHE A 53 19.85 -10.63 3.11
C PHE A 53 20.26 -11.78 4.03
N PRO A 54 20.12 -11.65 5.35
CA PRO A 54 20.53 -12.71 6.27
C PRO A 54 19.59 -13.92 6.21
N LEU A 55 20.11 -15.13 6.35
CA LEU A 55 19.28 -16.35 6.44
C LEU A 55 18.37 -16.34 7.69
N SER A 56 18.81 -15.72 8.77
CA SER A 56 18.09 -15.57 10.04
C SER A 56 18.36 -14.21 10.66
N GLY A 57 17.41 -13.66 11.42
CA GLY A 57 17.57 -12.34 12.04
C GLY A 57 17.37 -11.16 11.07
N GLY A 58 16.80 -11.43 9.89
CA GLY A 58 16.37 -10.40 8.96
C GLY A 58 15.01 -9.81 9.31
N PHE A 59 14.62 -8.80 8.56
CA PHE A 59 13.28 -8.21 8.62
C PHE A 59 12.89 -7.70 7.24
N PHE A 60 11.59 -7.51 7.02
CA PHE A 60 11.08 -6.69 5.95
C PHE A 60 10.27 -5.54 6.53
N SER A 61 10.24 -4.41 5.83
CA SER A 61 9.53 -3.21 6.25
C SER A 61 8.53 -2.82 5.17
N ILE A 62 7.29 -2.61 5.57
CA ILE A 62 6.22 -2.13 4.70
C ILE A 62 5.62 -0.85 5.24
N ARG A 63 5.00 -0.05 4.38
CA ARG A 63 4.04 0.98 4.77
C ARG A 63 2.65 0.59 4.27
N ALA A 64 1.74 0.27 5.17
CA ALA A 64 0.33 0.10 4.86
C ALA A 64 -0.34 1.47 4.78
N GLY A 65 -1.20 1.68 3.77
CA GLY A 65 -2.00 2.90 3.62
C GLY A 65 -3.33 2.83 4.35
N HIS A 66 -3.87 1.63 4.57
CA HIS A 66 -5.17 1.39 5.19
C HIS A 66 -5.06 0.46 6.41
N PRO A 67 -6.00 0.58 7.37
CA PRO A 67 -6.09 -0.32 8.53
C PRO A 67 -6.68 -1.69 8.14
N ASN A 68 -6.69 -2.61 9.11
CA ASN A 68 -7.35 -3.92 9.00
C ASN A 68 -6.88 -4.80 7.82
N TRP A 69 -5.58 -4.84 7.60
CA TRP A 69 -4.97 -5.63 6.54
C TRP A 69 -4.46 -6.98 7.03
N THR A 70 -4.29 -7.92 6.10
CA THR A 70 -3.62 -9.21 6.31
C THR A 70 -2.39 -9.27 5.42
N GLY A 71 -1.26 -9.69 5.95
CA GLY A 71 -0.01 -9.78 5.18
C GLY A 71 0.78 -11.06 5.47
N GLY A 72 1.44 -11.60 4.46
CA GLY A 72 2.33 -12.76 4.54
C GLY A 72 3.48 -12.66 3.53
N VAL A 73 4.45 -13.57 3.59
CA VAL A 73 5.60 -13.54 2.68
C VAL A 73 5.87 -14.93 2.11
N LEU A 74 5.84 -15.01 0.79
CA LEU A 74 6.26 -16.18 0.01
C LEU A 74 7.71 -16.00 -0.46
N ILE A 75 8.39 -17.10 -0.74
CA ILE A 75 9.74 -17.11 -1.33
C ILE A 75 9.78 -18.00 -2.58
N SER A 76 10.56 -17.61 -3.57
CA SER A 76 10.92 -18.44 -4.71
C SER A 76 12.42 -18.64 -4.73
N THR A 77 12.85 -19.90 -4.91
CA THR A 77 14.25 -20.29 -5.14
C THR A 77 14.54 -20.53 -6.62
N VAL A 78 13.58 -20.22 -7.49
CA VAL A 78 13.79 -20.16 -8.95
C VAL A 78 14.68 -18.96 -9.27
N ALA A 79 15.58 -19.09 -10.24
CA ALA A 79 16.52 -18.01 -10.57
C ALA A 79 15.81 -16.72 -11.06
N ASN A 80 14.79 -16.89 -11.90
CA ASN A 80 14.05 -15.80 -12.55
C ASN A 80 12.52 -16.02 -12.43
N PRO A 81 11.93 -15.90 -11.24
CA PRO A 81 10.49 -16.10 -11.08
C PRO A 81 9.72 -14.95 -11.74
N ASN A 82 8.81 -15.31 -12.64
CA ASN A 82 8.01 -14.39 -13.45
C ASN A 82 6.49 -14.67 -13.39
N SER A 83 6.08 -15.61 -12.53
CA SER A 83 4.69 -15.99 -12.32
C SER A 83 4.46 -16.46 -10.87
N PHE A 84 3.19 -16.43 -10.42
CA PHE A 84 2.80 -16.86 -9.08
C PHE A 84 3.15 -18.33 -8.82
N ASP A 85 3.06 -19.19 -9.83
CA ASP A 85 3.39 -20.62 -9.71
C ASP A 85 4.84 -20.87 -9.28
N ASN A 86 5.76 -19.93 -9.54
CA ASN A 86 7.16 -20.03 -9.12
C ASN A 86 7.36 -19.88 -7.61
N PHE A 87 6.31 -19.54 -6.86
CA PHE A 87 6.31 -19.47 -5.39
C PHE A 87 5.66 -20.70 -4.75
N THR A 88 5.37 -21.73 -5.54
CA THR A 88 4.81 -23.00 -5.07
C THR A 88 5.71 -24.18 -5.44
N VAL A 89 5.70 -25.23 -4.61
CA VAL A 89 6.35 -26.51 -4.90
C VAL A 89 5.34 -27.61 -4.63
N ASN A 90 5.07 -28.44 -5.64
CA ASN A 90 4.04 -29.50 -5.57
C ASN A 90 2.66 -28.99 -5.13
N GLY A 91 2.29 -27.78 -5.56
CA GLY A 91 1.01 -27.15 -5.20
C GLY A 91 0.96 -26.58 -3.78
N VAL A 92 2.10 -26.48 -3.09
CA VAL A 92 2.20 -25.90 -1.75
C VAL A 92 3.00 -24.60 -1.79
N ASP A 93 2.40 -23.53 -1.29
CA ASP A 93 3.03 -22.22 -1.14
C ASP A 93 4.31 -22.30 -0.28
N GLN A 94 5.38 -21.69 -0.79
CA GLN A 94 6.65 -21.61 -0.08
C GLN A 94 6.64 -20.40 0.87
N LEU A 95 5.94 -20.56 2.00
CA LEU A 95 5.71 -19.49 2.97
C LEU A 95 6.91 -19.34 3.93
N VAL A 96 7.49 -18.13 3.98
CA VAL A 96 8.59 -17.77 4.92
C VAL A 96 8.14 -16.84 6.03
N HIS A 97 6.96 -16.23 5.89
CA HIS A 97 6.28 -15.52 6.97
C HIS A 97 4.78 -15.82 6.92
N PRO A 98 4.18 -16.33 8.01
CA PRO A 98 2.76 -16.67 8.02
C PRO A 98 1.88 -15.43 7.83
N TYR A 99 0.67 -15.64 7.33
CA TYR A 99 -0.31 -14.56 7.23
C TYR A 99 -0.74 -14.09 8.62
N ALA A 100 -0.64 -12.79 8.87
CA ALA A 100 -1.05 -12.15 10.11
C ALA A 100 -1.92 -10.92 9.84
N LYS A 101 -2.89 -10.67 10.72
CA LYS A 101 -3.76 -9.48 10.66
C LYS A 101 -3.14 -8.33 11.44
N GLN A 102 -3.37 -7.12 10.94
CA GLN A 102 -3.00 -5.88 11.61
C GLN A 102 -4.12 -4.85 11.47
N ALA A 103 -4.52 -4.25 12.59
CA ALA A 103 -5.60 -3.28 12.66
C ALA A 103 -5.13 -1.86 12.32
N ASP A 104 -3.88 -1.52 12.61
CA ASP A 104 -3.36 -0.17 12.39
C ASP A 104 -2.83 0.05 10.95
N THR A 105 -2.74 1.32 10.56
CA THR A 105 -2.01 1.74 9.35
C THR A 105 -0.65 2.32 9.73
N GLY A 106 0.24 2.52 8.75
CA GLY A 106 1.57 3.10 8.96
C GLY A 106 2.72 2.20 8.54
N THR A 107 3.90 2.43 9.11
CA THR A 107 5.11 1.66 8.81
C THR A 107 5.27 0.51 9.79
N PHE A 108 5.49 -0.68 9.26
CA PHE A 108 5.68 -1.91 10.02
C PHE A 108 6.99 -2.56 9.63
N CYS A 109 7.82 -2.85 10.62
CA CYS A 109 8.98 -3.69 10.49
C CYS A 109 8.69 -5.06 11.10
N ILE A 110 8.82 -6.10 10.28
CA ILE A 110 8.37 -7.45 10.60
C ILE A 110 9.56 -8.40 10.49
N PRO A 111 9.90 -9.14 11.56
CA PRO A 111 10.98 -10.12 11.53
C PRO A 111 10.74 -11.20 10.47
N LEU A 112 11.82 -11.57 9.77
CA LEU A 112 11.82 -12.60 8.75
C LEU A 112 12.97 -13.57 9.00
N ASN A 113 12.63 -14.85 9.17
CA ASN A 113 13.58 -15.92 9.38
C ASN A 113 13.41 -16.97 8.29
N ILE A 114 14.23 -16.87 7.23
CA ILE A 114 14.13 -17.73 6.05
C ILE A 114 14.57 -19.16 6.39
N SER A 115 15.64 -19.32 7.20
CA SER A 115 16.14 -20.65 7.56
C SER A 115 15.16 -21.45 8.42
N ALA A 116 14.35 -20.78 9.25
CA ALA A 116 13.32 -21.43 10.05
C ALA A 116 12.17 -22.03 9.24
N ALA A 117 11.94 -21.55 8.01
CA ALA A 117 10.88 -22.05 7.13
C ALA A 117 11.23 -23.37 6.44
N GLY A 118 12.50 -23.80 6.47
CA GLY A 118 12.91 -25.08 5.88
C GLY A 118 12.76 -25.18 4.35
N ILE A 119 12.79 -24.03 3.65
CA ILE A 119 12.62 -23.96 2.20
C ILE A 119 13.85 -24.54 1.49
N ALA A 120 13.63 -25.56 0.65
CA ALA A 120 14.69 -26.18 -0.13
C ALA A 120 15.32 -25.17 -1.11
N GLY A 121 16.64 -25.07 -1.11
CA GLY A 121 17.41 -24.14 -1.97
C GLY A 121 17.58 -22.73 -1.40
N ALA A 122 16.94 -22.39 -0.28
CA ALA A 122 17.15 -21.13 0.43
C ALA A 122 18.39 -21.22 1.36
N THR A 123 19.58 -21.34 0.76
CA THR A 123 20.85 -21.53 1.46
C THR A 123 21.79 -20.33 1.27
N ASP A 124 22.94 -20.33 1.95
CA ASP A 124 23.98 -19.30 1.77
C ASP A 124 24.38 -19.15 0.30
N GLY A 125 24.50 -17.91 -0.16
CA GLY A 125 24.80 -17.54 -1.55
C GLY A 125 23.64 -17.69 -2.54
N ALA A 126 22.49 -18.25 -2.14
CA ALA A 126 21.37 -18.45 -3.04
C ALA A 126 20.73 -17.11 -3.45
N ASN A 127 20.44 -16.98 -4.75
CA ASN A 127 19.57 -15.93 -5.26
C ASN A 127 18.12 -16.38 -5.13
N VAL A 128 17.31 -15.57 -4.45
CA VAL A 128 15.89 -15.84 -4.20
C VAL A 128 15.08 -14.59 -4.47
N THR A 129 13.77 -14.74 -4.59
CA THR A 129 12.82 -13.61 -4.62
C THR A 129 11.82 -13.83 -3.51
N ILE A 130 11.59 -12.82 -2.67
CA ILE A 130 10.43 -12.81 -1.77
C ILE A 130 9.29 -12.04 -2.41
N GLN A 131 8.06 -12.49 -2.19
CA GLN A 131 6.84 -11.79 -2.57
C GLN A 131 6.04 -11.54 -1.29
N VAL A 132 5.87 -10.26 -0.96
CA VAL A 132 4.91 -9.86 0.08
C VAL A 132 3.53 -9.92 -0.53
N VAL A 133 2.64 -10.67 0.12
CA VAL A 133 1.23 -10.77 -0.24
C VAL A 133 0.45 -9.99 0.81
N PHE A 134 -0.38 -9.06 0.37
CA PHE A 134 -1.12 -8.15 1.24
C PHE A 134 -2.59 -8.10 0.79
N ASP A 135 -3.52 -8.05 1.73
CA ASP A 135 -4.95 -7.82 1.46
C ASP A 135 -5.50 -6.82 2.49
N GLY A 136 -5.92 -5.66 2.01
CA GLY A 136 -6.53 -4.60 2.81
C GLY A 136 -8.06 -4.48 2.64
N GLY A 137 -8.69 -5.45 1.98
CA GLY A 137 -10.13 -5.48 1.70
C GLY A 137 -10.52 -5.12 0.25
N ASP A 138 -9.54 -4.81 -0.59
CA ASP A 138 -9.69 -4.46 -2.01
C ASP A 138 -9.10 -5.52 -2.96
N GLY A 139 -8.67 -6.66 -2.42
CA GLY A 139 -8.08 -7.78 -3.15
C GLY A 139 -6.63 -8.04 -2.75
N ASN A 140 -6.03 -9.05 -3.35
CA ASN A 140 -4.64 -9.38 -3.09
C ASN A 140 -3.71 -8.44 -3.87
N LEU A 141 -2.72 -7.92 -3.17
CA LEU A 141 -1.71 -6.96 -3.61
C LEU A 141 -0.33 -7.56 -3.40
N TYR A 142 0.60 -7.26 -4.32
CA TYR A 142 1.88 -7.95 -4.40
C TYR A 142 3.03 -6.99 -4.67
N GLN A 143 4.10 -7.12 -3.89
CA GLN A 143 5.39 -6.50 -4.18
C GLN A 143 6.51 -7.50 -3.91
N CYS A 144 7.54 -7.47 -4.75
CA CYS A 144 8.65 -8.40 -4.66
C CYS A 144 9.95 -7.70 -4.34
N ALA A 145 10.86 -8.43 -3.69
CA ALA A 145 12.26 -8.05 -3.56
C ALA A 145 13.16 -9.23 -3.93
N ASP A 146 14.19 -8.93 -4.72
CA ASP A 146 15.18 -9.91 -5.16
C ASP A 146 16.38 -9.88 -4.21
N LEU A 147 16.74 -11.05 -3.67
CA LEU A 147 17.72 -11.18 -2.61
C LEU A 147 18.87 -12.10 -3.02
N THR A 148 20.01 -11.91 -2.36
CA THR A 148 21.10 -12.87 -2.28
C THR A 148 21.30 -13.22 -0.80
N LEU A 149 21.08 -14.48 -0.45
CA LEU A 149 21.12 -14.93 0.94
C LEU A 149 22.55 -15.02 1.46
N SER A 150 22.77 -14.62 2.71
CA SER A 150 24.07 -14.71 3.37
C SER A 150 23.95 -15.25 4.80
N ALA A 151 24.74 -16.28 5.13
CA ALA A 151 24.90 -16.80 6.47
C ALA A 151 25.81 -15.92 7.35
N ASN A 152 26.70 -15.14 6.72
CA ASN A 152 27.65 -14.27 7.42
C ASN A 152 27.03 -12.92 7.81
N LEU A 153 25.87 -12.58 7.25
CA LEU A 153 25.13 -11.39 7.62
C LEU A 153 24.23 -11.75 8.81
N THR A 154 24.46 -11.11 9.96
CA THR A 154 23.63 -11.32 11.17
C THR A 154 22.58 -10.24 11.37
N SER A 155 22.68 -9.12 10.65
CA SER A 155 21.68 -8.06 10.63
C SER A 155 21.71 -7.31 9.30
N PRO A 156 20.59 -6.71 8.85
CA PRO A 156 20.58 -5.75 7.74
C PRO A 156 21.58 -4.59 7.92
N PRO A 157 21.93 -3.88 6.82
CA PRO A 157 22.79 -2.70 6.85
C PRO A 157 22.33 -1.67 7.89
N SER A 158 23.28 -1.00 8.56
CA SER A 158 23.01 -0.10 9.69
C SER A 158 22.24 1.17 9.32
N ASP A 159 22.22 1.55 8.04
CA ASP A 159 21.44 2.64 7.49
C ASP A 159 19.95 2.29 7.31
N VAL A 160 19.60 1.00 7.41
CA VAL A 160 18.21 0.53 7.39
C VAL A 160 17.71 0.36 8.82
N THR A 161 16.90 1.33 9.28
CA THR A 161 16.28 1.25 10.61
C THR A 161 14.97 0.45 10.54
N CYS A 162 14.89 -0.60 11.34
CA CYS A 162 13.66 -1.34 11.61
C CYS A 162 12.87 -0.65 12.73
N SER A 163 11.74 0.00 12.40
CA SER A 163 10.85 0.57 13.42
C SER A 163 9.39 0.49 12.99
N ASN A 164 8.50 0.34 13.98
CA ASN A 164 7.07 0.44 13.78
C ASN A 164 6.61 1.87 14.06
N VAL A 165 5.86 2.46 13.14
CA VAL A 165 5.21 3.76 13.28
C VAL A 165 3.77 3.58 12.87
N THR A 166 2.89 3.42 13.84
CA THR A 166 1.46 3.16 13.60
C THR A 166 0.62 4.41 13.82
N THR A 167 -0.48 4.47 13.09
CA THR A 167 -1.56 5.43 13.32
C THR A 167 -2.85 4.64 13.39
N THR A 168 -3.55 4.71 14.51
CA THR A 168 -4.88 4.11 14.66
C THR A 168 -5.88 5.00 13.93
N PRO A 169 -6.71 4.46 13.02
CA PRO A 169 -7.74 5.25 12.36
C PRO A 169 -8.72 5.79 13.42
N THR A 170 -8.81 7.11 13.54
CA THR A 170 -9.91 7.73 14.30
C THR A 170 -11.19 7.57 13.49
N PRO A 171 -12.31 7.14 14.10
CA PRO A 171 -13.59 7.17 13.42
C PRO A 171 -13.88 8.62 13.06
N THR A 172 -13.85 8.94 11.77
CA THR A 172 -14.33 10.24 11.29
C THR A 172 -15.84 10.19 11.44
N SER A 173 -16.36 10.76 12.52
CA SER A 173 -17.79 11.02 12.67
C SER A 173 -18.23 11.83 11.45
N ALA A 174 -19.12 11.25 10.64
CA ALA A 174 -19.85 12.00 9.63
C ALA A 174 -20.49 13.21 10.34
N GLY A 175 -20.21 14.42 9.82
CA GLY A 175 -20.54 15.68 10.47
C GLY A 175 -22.00 15.75 10.89
N THR A 176 -22.24 15.88 12.20
CA THR A 176 -23.54 16.34 12.71
C THR A 176 -23.53 17.87 12.62
N SER A 177 -24.24 18.41 11.63
CA SER A 177 -24.59 19.82 11.59
C SER A 177 -25.47 20.17 12.82
N PRO A 178 -25.10 21.14 13.69
CA PRO A 178 -26.02 21.61 14.71
C PRO A 178 -26.98 22.63 14.09
N THR A 179 -28.28 22.34 14.16
CA THR A 179 -29.35 23.26 13.79
C THR A 179 -30.07 23.75 15.05
N GLY A 180 -30.12 25.08 15.22
CA GLY A 180 -31.05 25.87 16.07
C GLY A 180 -30.58 26.21 17.49
N SER A 181 -30.91 27.34 18.13
CA SER A 181 -31.47 28.64 17.75
C SER A 181 -31.28 29.62 18.95
N THR A 182 -30.95 30.89 18.67
CA THR A 182 -31.21 32.16 19.42
C THR A 182 -30.96 32.30 20.94
N ALA A 183 -30.04 33.21 21.33
CA ALA A 183 -30.31 34.41 22.13
C ALA A 183 -29.08 35.34 22.29
N GLY A 184 -29.19 36.57 21.75
CA GLY A 184 -28.67 37.87 22.23
C GLY A 184 -27.19 38.08 22.63
N ALA A 185 -26.48 38.94 21.90
CA ALA A 185 -25.94 40.22 22.40
C ALA A 185 -25.23 41.00 21.27
N LEU A 186 -25.29 42.33 21.36
CA LEU A 186 -24.97 43.32 20.35
C LEU A 186 -23.48 43.44 20.01
N GLY A 187 -23.20 43.74 18.73
CA GLY A 187 -21.92 44.24 18.25
C GLY A 187 -22.08 44.91 16.89
N SER A 188 -22.41 46.20 16.89
CA SER A 188 -22.48 47.03 15.69
C SER A 188 -21.07 47.34 15.16
N ALA A 189 -20.78 47.00 13.91
CA ALA A 189 -19.82 47.74 13.08
C ALA A 189 -20.17 47.56 11.60
N HIS A 190 -20.30 48.71 10.93
CA HIS A 190 -20.68 48.92 9.54
C HIS A 190 -19.71 48.31 8.52
N GLY A 191 -20.22 47.98 7.32
CA GLY A 191 -19.41 47.92 6.10
C GLY A 191 -20.03 47.14 4.95
N LEU A 192 -20.96 47.74 4.20
CA LEU A 192 -21.29 47.32 2.84
C LEU A 192 -20.02 47.36 1.97
N SER A 193 -19.74 46.29 1.22
CA SER A 193 -19.53 46.41 -0.23
C SER A 193 -19.56 45.03 -0.89
N ALA A 194 -20.63 44.79 -1.66
CA ALA A 194 -20.59 43.86 -2.78
C ALA A 194 -19.65 44.39 -3.88
N VAL A 195 -19.41 43.55 -4.90
CA VAL A 195 -18.73 43.83 -6.19
C VAL A 195 -17.22 43.56 -6.16
N THR A 196 -16.75 42.39 -6.60
CA THR A 196 -16.09 42.09 -7.92
C THR A 196 -15.42 40.70 -7.78
N ALA A 197 -15.17 39.84 -8.77
CA ALA A 197 -15.20 39.92 -10.22
C ALA A 197 -15.47 38.51 -10.80
N LEU A 198 -16.29 38.49 -11.86
CA LEU A 198 -16.36 37.45 -12.88
C LEU A 198 -15.13 37.58 -13.80
N VAL A 199 -14.79 36.50 -14.53
CA VAL A 199 -14.13 36.41 -15.85
C VAL A 199 -12.83 35.57 -15.88
N LEU A 200 -12.74 34.77 -16.96
CA LEU A 200 -11.69 33.88 -17.50
C LEU A 200 -11.75 32.40 -17.03
N GLY A 201 -12.08 31.41 -17.88
CA GLY A 201 -12.21 31.42 -19.33
C GLY A 201 -12.89 30.18 -19.91
N LEU A 202 -13.68 30.44 -20.94
CA LEU A 202 -14.14 29.50 -21.96
C LEU A 202 -13.28 29.72 -23.20
N VAL A 203 -12.36 28.80 -23.54
CA VAL A 203 -11.95 28.52 -24.94
C VAL A 203 -11.50 27.06 -25.00
N GLY A 204 -12.23 26.26 -25.78
CA GLY A 204 -11.93 24.85 -26.03
C GLY A 204 -13.04 24.21 -26.85
N VAL A 205 -13.31 24.83 -27.99
CA VAL A 205 -14.42 24.54 -28.91
C VAL A 205 -14.21 23.16 -29.55
N ALA A 206 -15.25 22.32 -29.47
CA ALA A 206 -15.39 21.11 -30.25
C ALA A 206 -15.70 21.44 -31.71
N ALA A 207 -15.04 20.75 -32.65
CA ALA A 207 -15.52 20.49 -34.00
C ALA A 207 -14.73 19.31 -34.56
N ALA A 208 -15.25 18.41 -35.39
CA ALA A 208 -16.59 17.94 -35.69
C ALA A 208 -16.35 16.72 -36.59
N SER A 209 -17.21 15.73 -36.51
CA SER A 209 -17.28 14.59 -37.41
C SER A 209 -17.56 15.02 -38.86
N LEU A 210 -16.62 14.74 -39.76
CA LEU A 210 -16.80 13.95 -40.99
C LEU A 210 -15.44 13.42 -41.45
#